data_AF-H3NJC4-F1
#
_entry.id   AF-H3NJC4-F1
#
_cell.length_a   1.000
_cell.length_b   1.000
_cell.length_c   1.000
_cell.angle_alpha   90.00
_cell.angle_beta   90.00
_cell.angle_gamma   90.00
#
_symmetry.space_group_name_H-M   'P 1'
#
loop_
_entity.id
_entity.type
_entity.pdbx_description
1 polymer ?
#
loop_
_entity_poly.entity_id
_entity_poly.type
_entity_poly.pdbx_seq_one_letter_code
_entity_poly.pdbx_strand_id
1 'polypeptide(L)'
;MAKQKNSKQKRGQDRQEDLVQVDAYLIPANQAEMYQTLREAVAQDALDYWREKYPSVDRQPDLEEGEAIVVYDDDQSVLFRFYLNPQNISQAQKARDKDQLAKFLVKFEPDDE
;
A
#
# COMPACT_ATOMS: atom_id res chain seq x y z
N MET A 1 -16.86 -42.60 45.34
CA MET A 1 -17.53 -42.68 44.01
C MET A 1 -17.38 -41.32 43.34
N ALA A 2 -16.45 -41.18 42.39
CA ALA A 2 -16.70 -41.15 40.93
C ALA A 2 -17.54 -39.92 40.52
N LYS A 3 -17.10 -38.99 39.66
CA LYS A 3 -16.42 -39.20 38.37
C LYS A 3 -15.81 -37.88 37.85
N GLN A 4 -14.62 -37.99 37.25
CA GLN A 4 -13.98 -36.98 36.40
C GLN A 4 -14.90 -36.47 35.28
N LYS A 5 -14.76 -35.19 34.91
CA LYS A 5 -14.83 -34.78 33.50
C LYS A 5 -13.63 -33.89 33.18
N ASN A 6 -12.67 -34.55 32.55
CA ASN A 6 -11.46 -34.01 31.97
C ASN A 6 -11.83 -33.30 30.64
N SER A 7 -12.12 -32.00 30.67
CA SER A 7 -12.22 -31.21 29.45
C SER A 7 -10.84 -30.67 29.10
N LYS A 8 -10.12 -31.41 28.25
CA LYS A 8 -9.01 -30.92 27.43
C LYS A 8 -9.48 -29.70 26.64
N GLN A 9 -9.33 -28.50 27.18
CA GLN A 9 -9.34 -27.29 26.38
C GLN A 9 -8.05 -27.30 25.56
N LYS A 10 -8.18 -27.68 24.29
CA LYS A 10 -7.21 -27.42 23.25
C LYS A 10 -6.84 -25.94 23.35
N ARG A 11 -5.62 -25.66 23.80
CA ARG A 11 -4.96 -24.39 23.53
C ARG A 11 -4.88 -24.31 22.01
N GLY A 12 -5.82 -23.60 21.40
CA GLY A 12 -5.60 -23.04 20.07
C GLY A 12 -4.31 -22.26 20.20
N GLN A 13 -3.28 -22.74 19.52
CA GLN A 13 -2.01 -22.07 19.40
C GLN A 13 -2.33 -20.84 18.54
N ASP A 14 -2.77 -19.78 19.21
CA ASP A 14 -2.82 -18.44 18.66
C ASP A 14 -1.39 -18.18 18.20
N ARG A 15 -1.14 -18.36 16.90
CA ARG A 15 0.05 -17.82 16.27
C ARG A 15 -0.17 -16.32 16.44
N GLN A 16 0.34 -15.76 17.52
CA GLN A 16 0.59 -14.33 17.60
C GLN A 16 1.50 -14.05 16.42
N GLU A 17 0.89 -13.71 15.29
CA GLU A 17 1.62 -13.21 14.14
C GLU A 17 2.28 -11.93 14.65
N ASP A 18 3.61 -11.91 14.65
CA ASP A 18 4.38 -10.75 15.08
C ASP A 18 4.03 -9.62 14.10
N LEU A 19 3.21 -8.66 14.55
CA LEU A 19 2.78 -7.54 13.73
C LEU A 19 3.70 -6.35 14.04
N VAL A 20 4.22 -5.73 12.99
CA VAL A 20 5.00 -4.50 13.07
C VAL A 20 4.21 -3.36 12.45
N GLN A 21 4.32 -2.18 13.06
CA GLN A 21 3.75 -0.97 12.49
C GLN A 21 4.67 -0.45 11.37
N VAL A 22 4.13 -0.32 10.17
CA VAL A 22 4.77 0.35 9.02
C VAL A 22 3.85 1.49 8.62
N ASP A 23 4.29 2.72 8.91
CA ASP A 23 3.50 3.95 8.74
C ASP A 23 2.16 3.88 9.50
N ALA A 24 1.04 3.95 8.77
CA ALA A 24 -0.32 3.85 9.34
C ALA A 24 -0.83 2.39 9.48
N TYR A 25 -0.07 1.38 9.04
CA TYR A 25 -0.56 0.00 8.92
C TYR A 25 0.17 -0.99 9.82
N LEU A 26 -0.59 -1.94 10.39
CA LEU A 26 -0.03 -3.12 11.07
C LEU A 26 0.15 -4.25 10.05
N ILE A 27 1.41 -4.64 9.83
CA ILE A 27 1.80 -5.64 8.82
C ILE A 27 2.53 -6.79 9.53
N PRO A 28 2.31 -8.05 9.14
CA PRO A 28 3.11 -9.17 9.64
C PRO A 28 4.61 -8.92 9.42
N ALA A 29 5.44 -9.11 10.44
CA ALA A 29 6.87 -8.81 10.43
C ALA A 29 7.60 -9.49 9.26
N ASN A 30 7.20 -10.72 8.93
CA ASN A 30 7.74 -11.48 7.80
C ASN A 30 7.40 -10.89 6.42
N GLN A 31 6.42 -9.98 6.34
CA GLN A 31 5.98 -9.32 5.11
C GLN A 31 6.35 -7.83 5.07
N ALA A 32 6.76 -7.24 6.19
CA ALA A 32 7.04 -5.81 6.29
C ALA A 32 8.18 -5.35 5.36
N GLU A 33 9.29 -6.08 5.33
CA GLU A 33 10.43 -5.77 4.45
C GLU A 33 10.05 -5.88 2.96
N MET A 34 9.30 -6.93 2.61
CA MET A 34 8.78 -7.11 1.26
C MET A 34 7.84 -5.96 0.89
N TYR A 35 6.91 -5.60 1.76
CA TYR A 35 5.99 -4.48 1.53
C TYR A 35 6.73 -3.17 1.29
N GLN A 36 7.73 -2.84 2.11
CA GLN A 36 8.54 -1.62 1.93
C GLN A 36 9.26 -1.63 0.58
N THR A 37 9.87 -2.77 0.21
CA THR A 37 10.55 -2.92 -1.08
C THR A 37 9.58 -2.73 -2.25
N LEU A 38 8.41 -3.36 -2.19
CA LEU A 38 7.39 -3.24 -3.24
C LEU A 38 6.82 -1.84 -3.31
N ARG A 39 6.66 -1.17 -2.17
CA ARG A 39 6.19 0.21 -2.08
C ARG A 39 7.17 1.16 -2.76
N GLU A 40 8.45 1.09 -2.42
CA GLU A 40 9.49 1.92 -3.05
C GLU A 40 9.52 1.73 -4.57
N ALA A 41 9.44 0.48 -5.01
CA ALA A 41 9.52 0.15 -6.42
C ALA A 41 8.29 0.66 -7.20
N VAL A 42 7.08 0.57 -6.64
CA VAL A 42 5.86 1.17 -7.24
C VAL A 42 5.93 2.70 -7.18
N ALA A 43 6.38 3.26 -6.06
CA ALA A 43 6.44 4.70 -5.88
C ALA A 43 7.37 5.34 -6.92
N GLN A 44 8.55 4.75 -7.15
CA GLN A 44 9.49 5.22 -8.16
C GLN A 44 8.86 5.20 -9.56
N ASP A 45 8.30 4.06 -9.98
CA ASP A 45 7.70 3.93 -11.32
C ASP A 45 6.51 4.90 -11.51
N ALA A 46 5.69 5.09 -10.47
CA ALA A 46 4.56 6.00 -10.51
C ALA A 46 5.00 7.47 -10.55
N LEU A 47 6.04 7.84 -9.80
CA LEU A 47 6.64 9.16 -9.85
C LEU A 47 7.21 9.46 -11.24
N ASP A 48 8.00 8.55 -11.81
CA ASP A 48 8.53 8.70 -13.17
C ASP A 48 7.38 8.89 -14.17
N TYR A 49 6.39 7.99 -14.15
CA TYR A 49 5.26 8.03 -15.06
C TYR A 49 4.46 9.34 -15.01
N TRP A 50 4.18 9.88 -13.81
CA TRP A 50 3.42 11.13 -13.69
C TRP A 50 4.27 12.38 -13.88
N ARG A 51 5.58 12.36 -13.56
CA ARG A 51 6.47 13.49 -13.83
C ARG A 51 6.68 13.75 -15.31
N GLU A 52 6.49 12.74 -16.16
CA GLU A 52 6.48 12.91 -17.61
C GLU A 52 5.24 13.67 -18.13
N LYS A 53 4.15 13.69 -17.35
CA LYS A 53 2.85 14.23 -17.77
C LYS A 53 2.46 15.52 -17.07
N TYR A 54 2.81 15.66 -15.80
CA TYR A 54 2.34 16.72 -14.92
C TYR A 54 3.50 17.61 -14.47
N PRO A 55 3.24 18.91 -14.26
CA PRO A 55 4.29 19.87 -13.93
C PRO A 55 4.92 19.62 -12.56
N SER A 56 4.16 19.08 -11.61
CA SER A 56 4.66 18.82 -10.27
C SER A 56 4.04 17.55 -9.68
N VAL A 57 4.90 16.68 -9.16
CA VAL A 57 4.54 15.41 -8.55
C VAL A 57 5.48 15.13 -7.39
N ASP A 58 4.92 15.03 -6.19
CA ASP A 58 5.66 14.83 -4.94
C ASP A 58 5.10 13.68 -4.13
N ARG A 59 6.00 13.02 -3.38
CA ARG A 59 5.62 12.04 -2.38
C ARG A 59 5.51 12.72 -1.03
N GLN A 60 4.40 12.51 -0.33
CA GLN A 60 4.10 13.16 0.94
C GLN A 60 3.58 12.16 1.97
N PRO A 61 3.90 12.33 3.27
CA PRO A 61 3.31 11.54 4.33
C PRO A 61 1.82 11.89 4.46
N ASP A 62 1.02 10.88 4.77
CA ASP A 62 -0.41 11.01 5.03
C ASP A 62 -0.74 10.38 6.40
N LEU A 63 -1.54 11.07 7.21
CA LEU A 63 -1.83 10.63 8.59
C LEU A 63 -2.73 9.39 8.63
N GLU A 64 -3.58 9.20 7.63
CA GLU A 64 -4.54 8.11 7.57
C GLU A 64 -4.02 6.95 6.72
N GLU A 65 -3.37 7.27 5.60
CA GLU A 65 -2.95 6.31 4.59
C GLU A 65 -1.42 6.08 4.55
N GLY A 66 -0.69 6.67 5.50
CA GLY A 66 0.76 6.55 5.67
C GLY A 66 1.55 7.41 4.68
N GLU A 67 1.43 7.15 3.39
CA GLU A 67 2.11 7.90 2.33
C GLU A 67 1.28 7.97 1.05
N ALA A 68 1.42 9.07 0.31
CA ALA A 68 0.79 9.27 -0.98
C ALA A 68 1.74 9.93 -1.98
N ILE A 69 1.53 9.66 -3.26
CA ILE A 69 2.01 10.50 -4.34
C ILE A 69 0.92 11.51 -4.66
N VAL A 70 1.26 12.79 -4.60
CA VAL A 70 0.38 13.92 -4.85
C VAL A 70 0.80 14.56 -6.16
N VAL A 71 -0.16 14.69 -7.07
CA VAL A 71 0.03 15.30 -8.38
C VAL A 71 -0.65 16.66 -8.37
N TYR A 72 0.04 17.68 -8.88
CA TYR A 72 -0.43 19.05 -8.90
C TYR A 72 -0.58 19.57 -10.33
N ASP A 73 -1.47 20.54 -10.51
CA ASP A 73 -1.56 21.34 -11.74
C ASP A 73 -0.53 22.48 -11.76
N ASP A 74 -0.56 23.28 -12.83
CA ASP A 74 0.29 24.46 -13.02
C ASP A 74 0.11 25.52 -11.92
N ASP A 75 -1.05 25.58 -11.26
CA ASP A 75 -1.36 26.51 -10.18
C ASP A 75 -0.99 25.95 -8.79
N GLN A 76 -0.27 24.82 -8.73
CA GLN A 76 0.05 24.07 -7.51
C GLN A 76 -1.18 23.58 -6.72
N SER A 77 -2.33 23.47 -7.38
CA SER A 77 -3.50 22.84 -6.80
C SER A 77 -3.42 21.33 -6.98
N VAL A 78 -3.89 20.59 -5.98
CA VAL A 78 -3.86 19.12 -6.02
C VAL A 78 -4.88 18.63 -7.06
N LEU A 79 -4.41 17.94 -8.10
CA LEU A 79 -5.26 17.27 -9.07
C LEU A 79 -5.79 15.95 -8.51
N PHE A 80 -4.87 15.10 -8.04
CA PHE A 80 -5.23 13.81 -7.46
C PHE A 80 -4.12 13.27 -6.55
N ARG A 81 -4.46 12.20 -5.82
CA ARG A 81 -3.56 11.50 -4.91
C ARG A 81 -3.60 10.00 -5.17
N PHE A 82 -2.44 9.37 -5.14
CA PHE A 82 -2.29 7.93 -5.16
C PHE A 82 -1.66 7.46 -3.85
N TYR A 83 -2.46 6.82 -3.01
CA TYR A 83 -2.00 6.31 -1.72
C TYR A 83 -1.12 5.06 -1.91
N LEU A 84 0.04 5.07 -1.28
CA LEU A 84 1.02 3.98 -1.27
C LEU A 84 0.68 2.94 -0.19
N ASN A 85 -0.61 2.65 -0.01
CA ASN A 85 -1.12 1.72 0.99
C ASN A 85 -0.96 0.25 0.54
N PRO A 86 -1.01 -0.73 1.47
CA PRO A 86 -0.83 -2.15 1.15
C PRO A 86 -1.71 -2.68 0.02
N GLN A 87 -2.95 -2.18 -0.08
CA GLN A 87 -3.90 -2.63 -1.09
C GLN A 87 -3.55 -2.12 -2.49
N ASN A 88 -3.20 -0.84 -2.62
CA ASN A 88 -2.78 -0.22 -3.87
C ASN A 88 -1.43 -0.76 -4.33
N ILE A 89 -0.46 -0.92 -3.41
CA ILE A 89 0.83 -1.52 -3.72
C ILE A 89 0.67 -2.95 -4.22
N SER A 90 -0.18 -3.76 -3.58
CA SER A 90 -0.44 -5.13 -4.05
C SER A 90 -1.04 -5.18 -5.47
N GLN A 91 -1.96 -4.26 -5.79
CA GLN A 91 -2.57 -4.18 -7.11
C GLN A 91 -1.61 -3.63 -8.17
N ALA A 92 -0.87 -2.58 -7.83
CA ALA A 92 0.14 -1.97 -8.69
C ALA A 92 1.25 -2.97 -9.02
N GLN A 93 1.72 -3.75 -8.05
CA GLN A 93 2.71 -4.80 -8.30
C GLN A 93 2.18 -5.88 -9.24
N LYS A 94 0.95 -6.37 -9.03
CA LYS A 94 0.31 -7.31 -9.98
C LYS A 94 0.17 -6.74 -11.39
N ALA A 95 -0.02 -5.42 -11.52
CA ALA A 95 -0.07 -4.75 -12.81
C ALA A 95 1.34 -4.62 -13.41
N ARG A 96 2.34 -4.28 -12.60
CA ARG A 96 3.76 -4.21 -12.98
C ARG A 96 4.30 -5.55 -13.47
N ASP A 97 4.00 -6.65 -12.77
CA ASP A 97 4.36 -8.02 -13.16
C ASP A 97 3.78 -8.44 -14.52
N LYS A 98 2.78 -7.70 -15.03
CA LYS A 98 2.12 -7.93 -16.32
C LYS A 98 2.41 -6.84 -17.34
N ASP A 99 3.38 -5.95 -17.07
CA ASP A 99 3.68 -4.77 -17.89
C ASP A 99 2.47 -3.85 -18.11
N GLN A 100 1.55 -3.81 -17.13
CA GLN A 100 0.31 -3.05 -17.16
C GLN A 100 0.25 -1.95 -16.09
N LEU A 101 1.39 -1.59 -15.48
CA LEU A 101 1.43 -0.58 -14.41
C LEU A 101 0.90 0.77 -14.90
N ALA A 102 1.36 1.28 -16.05
CA ALA A 102 0.85 2.53 -16.62
C ALA A 102 -0.67 2.53 -16.75
N LYS A 103 -1.25 1.45 -17.29
CA LYS A 103 -2.71 1.29 -17.42
C LYS A 103 -3.43 1.27 -16.07
N PHE A 104 -2.78 0.76 -15.03
CA PHE A 104 -3.31 0.82 -13.67
C PHE A 104 -3.27 2.25 -13.12
N LEU A 105 -2.17 2.98 -13.33
CA LEU A 105 -1.98 4.36 -12.86
C LEU A 105 -2.95 5.34 -13.54
N VAL A 106 -3.26 5.17 -14.82
CA VAL A 106 -4.27 6.00 -15.54
C VAL A 106 -5.61 6.06 -14.81
N LYS A 107 -5.99 5.00 -14.08
CA LYS A 107 -7.28 4.96 -13.37
C LYS A 107 -7.41 5.97 -12.24
N PHE A 108 -6.28 6.55 -11.80
CA PHE A 108 -6.23 7.57 -10.75
C PHE A 108 -6.12 8.98 -11.33
N GLU A 109 -5.82 9.10 -12.63
CA GLU A 109 -5.83 10.39 -13.32
C GLU A 109 -7.29 10.87 -13.42
N PRO A 110 -7.55 12.19 -13.31
CA PRO A 110 -8.88 12.74 -13.55
C PRO A 110 -9.29 12.48 -15.00
N ASP A 111 -10.56 12.15 -15.24
CA ASP A 111 -11.12 12.10 -16.59
C ASP A 111 -11.09 13.53 -17.18
N ASP A 112 -10.43 13.69 -18.33
CA ASP A 112 -10.59 14.88 -19.18
C ASP A 112 -12.02 14.88 -19.74
N GLU A 113 -12.97 15.55 -19.06
CA GLU A 113 -14.31 15.88 -19.58
C GLU A 113 -14.31 17.12 -20.49
#